data_AF-A0A925VP84-F1
#
_entry.id   AF-A0A925VP84-F1
#
_cell.length_a   1.000
_cell.length_b   1.000
_cell.length_c   1.000
_cell.angle_alpha   90.00
_cell.angle_beta   90.00
_cell.angle_gamma   90.00
#
_symmetry.space_group_name_H-M   'P 1'
#
loop_
_entity.id
_entity.type
_entity.pdbx_description
1 polymer ?
#
loop_
_entity_poly.entity_id
_entity_poly.type
_entity_poly.pdbx_seq_one_letter_code
_entity_poly.pdbx_strand_id
1 'polypeptide(L)' 'AGDQAAKYSLYWSAKETLYKLHSRRGLVFKEQLLLDPFRLREAGVLTGHLLLENSRSQHQILYQRLPPDYVLTYCVE' A
#
# COMPACT_ATOMS: atom_id res chain seq x y z
N ALA A 1 -18.57 -10.46 -4.47
CA ALA A 1 -17.23 -10.98 -4.85
C ALA A 1 -16.28 -9.85 -5.29
N GLY A 2 -16.71 -8.90 -6.12
CA GLY A 2 -15.87 -7.80 -6.64
C GLY A 2 -15.19 -6.93 -5.57
N ASP A 3 -15.90 -6.50 -4.52
CA ASP A 3 -15.32 -5.61 -3.49
C ASP A 3 -14.19 -6.26 -2.67
N GLN A 4 -14.23 -7.59 -2.50
CA GLN A 4 -13.16 -8.34 -1.85
C GLN A 4 -11.90 -8.33 -2.72
N ALA A 5 -12.05 -8.60 -4.02
CA ALA A 5 -10.95 -8.55 -4.97
C ALA A 5 -10.34 -7.14 -5.04
N ALA A 6 -11.17 -6.09 -5.13
CA ALA A 6 -10.72 -4.70 -5.13
C ALA A 6 -9.96 -4.34 -3.84
N LYS A 7 -10.46 -4.78 -2.67
CA LYS A 7 -9.79 -4.55 -1.39
C LYS A 7 -8.43 -5.25 -1.33
N TYR A 8 -8.32 -6.49 -1.78
CA TYR A 8 -7.04 -7.21 -1.81
C TYR A 8 -6.06 -6.62 -2.83
N SER A 9 -6.54 -6.21 -4.00
CA SER A 9 -5.73 -5.48 -4.99
C SER A 9 -5.18 -4.19 -4.41
N LEU A 10 -5.98 -3.45 -3.62
CA LEU A 10 -5.52 -2.24 -2.94
C LEU A 10 -4.48 -2.53 -1.85
N TYR A 11 -4.65 -3.58 -1.04
CA TYR A 11 -3.63 -4.02 -0.08
C TYR A 11 -2.30 -4.33 -0.78
N TRP A 12 -2.35 -5.10 -1.87
CA TRP A 12 -1.18 -5.47 -2.64
C TRP A 12 -0.50 -4.25 -3.27
N SER A 13 -1.28 -3.43 -3.99
CA SER A 13 -0.79 -2.24 -4.69
C SER A 13 -0.12 -1.24 -3.74
N ALA A 14 -0.70 -1.02 -2.54
CA ALA A 14 -0.10 -0.14 -1.54
C ALA A 14 1.22 -0.70 -0.96
N LYS A 15 1.33 -2.02 -0.76
CA LYS A 15 2.61 -2.64 -0.37
C LYS A 15 3.67 -2.51 -1.47
N GLU A 16 3.29 -2.68 -2.73
CA GLU A 16 4.17 -2.43 -3.88
C GLU A 16 4.66 -0.98 -3.92
N THR A 17 3.83 0.00 -3.56
CA THR A 17 4.26 1.40 -3.43
C THR A 17 5.33 1.56 -2.35
N LEU A 18 5.15 0.98 -1.16
CA LEU A 18 6.18 1.01 -0.11
C LEU A 18 7.48 0.30 -0.53
N TYR A 19 7.35 -0.83 -1.23
CA TYR A 19 8.49 -1.56 -1.76
C TYR A 19 9.31 -0.71 -2.75
N LYS A 20 8.62 -0.04 -3.67
CA LYS A 20 9.25 0.89 -4.63
C LYS A 20 9.89 2.08 -3.93
N LEU A 21 9.22 2.65 -2.92
CA LEU A 21 9.75 3.74 -2.10
C LEU A 21 11.07 3.33 -1.43
N HIS A 22 11.15 2.12 -0.89
CA HIS A 22 12.37 1.61 -0.27
C HIS A 22 13.51 1.43 -1.28
N SER A 23 13.20 1.16 -2.56
CA SER A 23 14.17 1.05 -3.68
C SER A 23 15.30 0.02 -3.48
N ARG A 24 15.15 -0.91 -2.53
CA ARG A 24 16.10 -2.00 -2.27
C ARG A 24 15.38 -3.35 -2.21
N ARG A 25 16.09 -4.40 -2.62
CA ARG A 25 15.57 -5.78 -2.59
C ARG A 25 15.67 -6.39 -1.19
N GLY A 26 15.00 -7.53 -0.99
CA GLY A 26 15.15 -8.36 0.20
C GLY A 26 14.12 -8.11 1.30
N LEU A 27 13.04 -7.37 1.01
CA LEU A 27 11.96 -7.19 1.97
C LEU A 27 11.00 -8.39 2.00
N VAL A 28 10.67 -8.84 3.21
CA VAL A 28 9.60 -9.79 3.49
C VAL A 28 8.29 -9.03 3.69
N PHE A 29 7.41 -9.07 2.69
CA PHE A 29 6.19 -8.23 2.63
C PHE A 29 5.25 -8.37 3.83
N LYS A 30 5.17 -9.58 4.42
CA LYS A 30 4.28 -9.83 5.56
C LYS A 30 4.79 -9.19 6.85
N GLU A 31 6.10 -9.05 6.99
CA GLU A 31 6.77 -8.63 8.22
C GLU A 31 7.17 -7.16 8.17
N GLN A 32 7.61 -6.71 7.00
CA GLN A 32 8.28 -5.42 6.85
C GLN A 32 7.43 -4.35 6.18
N LEU A 33 6.37 -4.73 5.45
CA LEU A 33 5.46 -3.82 4.75
C LEU A 33 4.06 -3.95 5.33
N LEU A 34 3.73 -3.11 6.31
CA LEU A 34 2.44 -3.14 7.01
C LEU A 34 1.56 -1.97 6.60
N LEU A 35 0.25 -2.18 6.59
CA LEU A 35 -0.75 -1.15 6.36
C LEU A 35 -1.72 -1.12 7.53
N ASP A 36 -2.11 0.06 7.98
CA ASP A 36 -3.18 0.19 8.96
C ASP A 36 -4.52 -0.29 8.38
N PRO A 37 -5.46 -0.77 9.21
CA PRO A 37 -6.79 -1.15 8.74
C PRO A 37 -7.50 0.02 8.05
N PHE A 38 -8.09 -0.23 6.88
CA PHE A 38 -8.84 0.76 6.13
C PHE A 38 -10.18 0.23 5.62
N ARG A 39 -11.09 1.17 5.34
CA ARG A 39 -12.34 0.91 4.62
C ARG A 39 -12.13 1.22 3.15
N LEU A 40 -12.57 0.32 2.28
CA LEU A 40 -12.51 0.53 0.84
C LEU A 40 -13.40 1.72 0.45
N ARG A 41 -12.85 2.65 -0.34
CA ARG A 41 -13.54 3.81 -0.93
C ARG A 41 -13.03 4.00 -2.36
N GLU A 42 -13.60 4.96 -3.09
CA GLU A 42 -13.13 5.32 -4.44
C GLU A 42 -11.75 5.99 -4.43
N ALA A 43 -11.43 6.75 -3.39
CA ALA A 43 -10.11 7.33 -3.21
C ALA A 43 -9.86 7.61 -1.72
N GLY A 44 -8.59 7.76 -1.36
CA GLY A 44 -8.22 8.15 -0.01
C GLY A 44 -6.72 8.04 0.25
N VAL A 45 -6.38 7.99 1.53
CA VAL A 45 -5.01 7.83 2.00
C VAL A 45 -4.94 6.62 2.92
N LEU A 46 -3.91 5.80 2.75
CA LEU A 46 -3.55 4.68 3.60
C LEU A 46 -2.28 5.03 4.37
N THR A 47 -2.20 4.59 5.62
CA THR A 47 -0.98 4.70 6.41
C THR A 47 -0.20 3.40 6.28
N GLY A 48 0.97 3.49 5.66
CA GLY A 48 1.90 2.39 5.52
C GLY A 48 3.09 2.49 6.46
N HIS A 49 3.61 1.35 6.89
CA HIS A 49 4.77 1.25 7.77
C HIS A 49 5.82 0.37 7.11
N LEU A 50 7.05 0.89 7.03
CA LEU A 50 8.24 0.15 6.61
C LEU A 50 9.05 -0.18 7.87
N LEU A 51 9.13 -1.47 8.20
CA LEU A 51 9.86 -2.00 9.35
C LEU A 51 11.16 -2.67 8.88
N LEU A 52 12.29 -2.03 9.17
CA LEU A 52 13.62 -2.56 8.95
C LEU A 52 14.24 -2.91 10.30
N GLU A 53 15.31 -3.70 10.30
CA GLU A 53 15.99 -4.18 11.52
C GLU A 53 16.32 -3.06 12.51
N ASN A 54 16.78 -1.91 12.00
CA ASN A 54 17.23 -0.78 12.81
C ASN A 54 16.41 0.51 12.60
N SER A 55 15.34 0.46 11.80
CA SER A 55 14.53 1.65 11.55
C SER A 55 13.08 1.35 11.23
N ARG A 56 12.21 2.27 11.64
CA ARG A 56 10.80 2.26 11.30
C ARG A 56 10.44 3.61 10.68
N SER A 57 9.75 3.57 9.55
CA SER A 57 9.20 4.78 8.93
C SER A 57 7.72 4.59 8.61
N GLN A 58 7.00 5.70 8.60
CA GLN A 58 5.58 5.77 8.28
C GLN A 58 5.41 6.62 7.03
N HIS A 59 4.53 6.18 6.13
CA HIS A 59 4.32 6.80 4.82
C HIS A 59 2.83 6.96 4.53
N GLN A 60 2.45 8.10 3.97
CA GLN A 60 1.08 8.33 3.50
C GLN A 60 0.99 7.90 2.03
N ILE A 61 0.20 6.85 1.78
CA ILE A 61 -0.01 6.28 0.45
C ILE A 61 -1.37 6.75 -0.04
N LEU A 62 -1.40 7.62 -1.04
CA LEU A 62 -2.63 8.01 -1.71
C LEU A 62 -3.09 6.88 -2.62
N TYR A 63 -4.40 6.68 -2.71
CA TYR A 63 -4.97 5.69 -3.61
C TYR A 63 -6.22 6.20 -4.32
N GLN A 64 -6.46 5.65 -5.51
CA GLN A 64 -7.65 5.89 -6.32
C GLN A 64 -8.07 4.60 -7.04
N ARG A 65 -9.38 4.33 -7.08
CA ARG A 65 -10.01 3.33 -7.92
C ARG A 65 -10.35 3.99 -9.25
N LEU A 66 -9.95 3.37 -10.34
CA LEU A 66 -10.13 3.90 -11.69
C LEU A 66 -10.95 2.90 -12.51
N PRO A 67 -11.92 3.37 -13.32
CA PRO A 67 -12.65 2.48 -14.22
C PRO A 67 -11.74 1.79 -15.26
N PRO A 68 -12.07 0.57 -15.71
CA PRO A 68 -13.15 -0.26 -15.23
C PRO A 68 -12.89 -0.91 -13.87
N ASP A 69 -11.65 -1.30 -13.52
CA ASP A 69 -11.31 -1.99 -12.26
C ASP A 69 -9.81 -1.86 -11.89
N TYR A 70 -9.22 -0.70 -12.15
CA TYR A 70 -7.82 -0.44 -11.80
C TYR A 70 -7.69 0.20 -10.41
N VAL A 71 -6.54 -0.05 -9.76
CA VAL A 71 -6.15 0.63 -8.53
C VAL A 71 -4.82 1.32 -8.76
N LEU A 72 -4.78 2.62 -8.47
CA LEU A 72 -3.56 3.42 -8.46
C LEU A 72 -3.19 3.72 -7.00
N THR A 73 -1.93 3.47 -6.63
CA THR A 73 -1.35 3.84 -5.34
C THR A 73 -0.04 4.58 -5.53
N TYR A 74 0.17 5.66 -4.79
CA TYR A 74 1.37 6.49 -4.90
C TYR A 74 1.69 7.23 -3.60
N CYS A 75 2.97 7.55 -3.42
CA CYS A 75 3.44 8.51 -2.43
C CYS A 75 3.91 9.76 -3.18
N VAL A 76 3.78 10.93 -2.53
CA VAL A 76 4.42 12.16 -2.99
C VAL A 76 5.51 12.47 -1.96
N GLU A 77 6.77 12.32 -2.37
CA GLU A 77 7.94 12.74 -1.61
C GLU A 77 8.51 14.05 -2.15
#